data_AF-A0A8J3HVE2-F1
#
_entry.id   AF-A0A8J3HVE2-F1
#
_cell.length_a   1.000
_cell.length_b   1.000
_cell.length_c   1.000
_cell.angle_alpha   90.00
_cell.angle_beta   90.00
_cell.angle_gamma   90.00
#
_symmetry.space_group_name_H-M   'P 1'
#
loop_
_entity.id
_entity.type
_entity.pdbx_description
1 polymer ?
#
loop_
_entity_poly.entity_id
_entity_poly.type
_entity_poly.pdbx_seq_one_letter_code
_entity_poly.pdbx_strand_id
1 'polypeptide(L)'
;MILKSLKQLFTKIKSLSWDGAGSGRRLCYFQPERGSINSLLAYNLETLRIVVWYVYAANIIDTIVSNCVGTGIKPQSKAKDAEFRKKLQQLWLNWTDEADSNGVNDFYGL
;
A
#
# COMPACT_ATOMS: atom_id res chain seq x y z
N MET A 1 -7.95 11.13 -56.01
CA MET A 1 -8.32 10.69 -54.64
C MET A 1 -8.10 9.19 -54.36
N ILE A 2 -8.04 8.32 -55.38
CA ILE A 2 -7.99 6.85 -55.21
C ILE A 2 -6.61 6.33 -54.73
N LEU A 3 -5.51 6.94 -55.17
CA LEU A 3 -4.14 6.50 -54.82
C LEU A 3 -3.73 6.72 -53.36
N LYS A 4 -4.34 7.70 -52.65
CA LYS A 4 -4.07 7.92 -51.22
C LYS A 4 -4.71 6.84 -50.33
N SER A 5 -5.83 6.27 -50.77
CA SER A 5 -6.55 5.20 -50.07
C SER A 5 -5.84 3.84 -50.18
N LEU A 6 -5.25 3.54 -51.35
CA LEU A 6 -4.48 2.30 -51.57
C LEU A 6 -3.24 2.17 -50.68
N LYS A 7 -2.59 3.29 -50.32
CA LYS A 7 -1.45 3.29 -49.38
C LYS A 7 -1.87 2.95 -47.95
N GLN A 8 -3.06 3.38 -47.53
CA GLN A 8 -3.62 3.06 -46.20
C GLN A 8 -3.96 1.57 -46.04
N LEU A 9 -4.26 0.86 -47.14
CA LEU A 9 -4.52 -0.58 -47.13
C LEU A 9 -3.28 -1.45 -46.81
N PHE A 10 -2.08 -0.99 -47.16
CA PHE A 10 -0.83 -1.73 -46.90
C PHE A 10 -0.16 -1.37 -45.56
N THR A 11 -0.59 -0.28 -44.92
CA THR A 11 -0.13 0.11 -43.58
C THR A 11 -1.24 -0.14 -42.56
N LYS A 12 -1.67 -1.38 -42.43
CA LYS A 12 -2.46 -1.78 -41.25
C LYS A 12 -1.48 -1.88 -40.09
N ILE A 13 -1.26 -0.76 -39.39
CA ILE A 13 -0.73 -0.81 -38.04
C ILE A 13 -1.72 -1.69 -37.29
N LYS A 14 -1.28 -2.88 -36.86
CA LYS A 14 -2.05 -3.67 -35.90
C LYS A 14 -2.23 -2.75 -34.70
N SER A 15 -3.43 -2.21 -34.50
CA SER A 15 -3.80 -1.62 -33.22
C SER A 15 -3.58 -2.71 -32.19
N LEU A 16 -2.54 -2.54 -31.38
CA LEU A 16 -2.34 -3.41 -30.24
C LEU A 16 -3.42 -2.99 -29.24
N SER A 17 -3.96 -3.96 -28.49
CA SER A 17 -4.95 -3.70 -27.44
C SER A 17 -4.47 -2.70 -26.37
N TRP A 18 -3.20 -2.31 -26.43
CA TRP A 18 -2.51 -1.34 -25.58
C TRP A 18 -1.73 -0.32 -26.43
N ASP A 19 -2.42 0.47 -27.27
CA ASP A 19 -1.80 1.48 -28.14
C ASP A 19 -1.00 2.56 -27.37
N GLY A 20 -1.20 2.71 -26.06
CA GLY A 20 -0.41 3.61 -25.21
C GLY A 20 0.92 3.04 -24.68
N ALA A 21 1.09 1.71 -24.67
CA ALA A 21 2.24 1.05 -24.03
C ALA A 21 3.46 0.88 -24.96
N GLY A 22 3.33 1.22 -26.24
CA GLY A 22 4.37 1.00 -27.26
C GLY A 22 5.13 2.25 -27.69
N SER A 23 5.00 3.39 -27.00
CA SER A 23 5.64 4.64 -27.43
C SER A 23 7.06 4.81 -26.87
N GLY A 24 8.00 5.21 -27.74
CA GLY A 24 9.40 5.50 -27.38
C GLY A 24 10.41 4.38 -27.69
N ARG A 25 11.69 4.76 -27.76
CA ARG A 25 12.82 3.88 -28.17
C ARG A 25 13.03 2.65 -27.29
N ARG A 26 12.54 2.67 -26.06
CA ARG A 26 12.68 1.56 -25.10
C ARG A 26 11.56 0.53 -25.21
N LEU A 27 10.40 0.94 -25.73
CA LEU A 27 9.19 0.12 -25.81
C LEU A 27 8.90 -0.34 -27.25
N CYS A 28 9.77 0.01 -28.22
CA CYS A 28 9.59 -0.34 -29.63
C CYS A 28 9.65 -1.85 -29.93
N TYR A 29 10.24 -2.64 -29.04
CA TYR A 29 10.26 -4.11 -29.13
C TYR A 29 9.38 -4.78 -28.07
N PHE A 30 8.66 -3.99 -27.26
CA PHE A 30 7.73 -4.54 -26.30
C PHE A 30 6.53 -5.13 -27.06
N GLN A 31 6.36 -6.45 -26.95
CA GLN A 31 5.20 -7.15 -27.47
C GLN A 31 4.23 -7.34 -26.30
N PRO A 32 3.20 -6.48 -26.13
CA PRO A 32 2.20 -6.71 -25.12
C PRO A 32 1.42 -7.99 -25.45
N GLU A 33 1.08 -8.72 -24.40
CA GLU A 33 0.25 -9.92 -24.48
C GLU A 33 -1.11 -9.58 -25.10
N ARG A 34 -1.63 -10.46 -25.97
CA ARG A 34 -2.90 -10.24 -26.68
C ARG A 34 -4.11 -10.79 -25.91
N GLY A 35 -3.89 -11.38 -24.75
CA GLY A 35 -4.93 -11.90 -23.88
C GLY A 35 -5.73 -10.79 -23.17
N SER A 36 -6.91 -11.15 -22.68
CA SER A 36 -7.67 -10.34 -21.72
C SER A 36 -6.89 -10.15 -20.42
N ILE A 37 -7.19 -9.10 -19.66
CA ILE A 37 -6.65 -8.89 -18.31
C ILE A 37 -6.84 -10.14 -17.45
N ASN A 38 -7.99 -10.82 -17.58
CA ASN A 38 -8.27 -12.05 -16.83
C ASN A 38 -7.32 -13.21 -17.18
N SER A 39 -6.93 -13.34 -18.45
CA SER A 39 -5.94 -14.36 -18.85
C SER A 39 -4.54 -14.01 -18.35
N LEU A 40 -4.16 -12.74 -18.33
CA LEU A 40 -2.86 -12.31 -17.82
C LEU A 40 -2.76 -12.46 -16.30
N LEU A 41 -3.84 -12.17 -15.58
CA LEU A 41 -3.94 -12.43 -14.15
C LEU A 41 -3.82 -13.93 -13.87
N ALA A 42 -4.53 -14.78 -14.62
CA ALA A 42 -4.52 -16.23 -14.44
C ALA A 42 -3.11 -16.85 -14.47
N TYR A 43 -2.25 -16.42 -15.41
CA TYR A 43 -0.86 -16.90 -15.50
C TYR A 43 0.07 -16.36 -14.40
N ASN A 44 -0.23 -15.18 -13.86
CA ASN A 44 0.61 -14.51 -12.88
C ASN A 44 0.05 -14.60 -11.45
N LEU A 45 -1.01 -15.39 -11.21
CA LEU A 45 -1.66 -15.50 -9.91
C LEU A 45 -0.67 -15.87 -8.81
N GLU A 46 0.27 -16.76 -9.09
CA GLU A 46 1.24 -17.22 -8.10
C GLU A 46 2.20 -16.11 -7.68
N THR A 47 2.76 -15.37 -8.65
CA THR A 47 3.60 -14.19 -8.42
C THR A 47 2.83 -13.07 -7.71
N LEU A 48 1.59 -12.80 -8.12
CA LEU A 48 0.74 -11.78 -7.51
C LEU A 48 0.37 -12.14 -6.07
N ARG A 49 0.09 -13.41 -5.78
CA ARG A 49 -0.12 -13.89 -4.40
C ARG A 49 1.09 -13.61 -3.54
N ILE A 50 2.28 -13.96 -4.02
CA ILE A 50 3.54 -13.74 -3.28
C ILE A 50 3.72 -12.25 -2.93
N VAL A 51 3.56 -11.33 -3.89
CA VAL A 51 3.68 -9.88 -3.65
C VAL A 51 2.70 -9.40 -2.58
N VAL A 52 1.45 -9.86 -2.64
CA VAL A 52 0.42 -9.51 -1.64
C VAL A 52 0.79 -10.05 -0.25
N TRP A 53 1.24 -11.30 -0.16
CA TRP A 53 1.70 -11.90 1.10
C TRP A 53 2.87 -11.15 1.71
N TYR A 54 3.84 -10.69 0.90
CA TYR A 54 4.97 -9.90 1.38
C TYR A 54 4.55 -8.57 2.02
N VAL A 55 3.57 -7.87 1.44
CA VAL A 55 3.05 -6.62 2.02
C VAL A 55 2.37 -6.89 3.37
N TYR A 56 1.57 -7.95 3.48
CA TYR A 56 0.96 -8.32 4.76
C TYR A 56 2.00 -8.73 5.80
N ALA A 57 3.01 -9.52 5.41
CA ALA A 57 4.07 -9.94 6.30
C ALA A 57 4.89 -8.74 6.82
N ALA A 58 5.22 -7.78 5.96
CA ALA A 58 5.89 -6.54 6.35
C ALA A 58 5.05 -5.74 7.37
N ASN A 59 3.75 -5.56 7.09
CA ASN A 59 2.84 -4.86 8.02
C ASN A 59 2.72 -5.57 9.37
N ILE A 60 2.72 -6.91 9.40
CA ILE A 60 2.69 -7.69 10.63
C ILE A 60 3.96 -7.44 11.45
N ILE A 61 5.13 -7.44 10.81
CA ILE A 61 6.40 -7.16 11.49
C ILE A 61 6.38 -5.75 12.09
N ASP A 62 5.99 -4.74 11.32
CA ASP A 62 5.89 -3.36 11.81
C ASP A 62 4.90 -3.23 12.98
N THR A 63 3.76 -3.95 12.91
CA THR A 63 2.76 -3.97 13.98
C THR A 63 3.33 -4.63 15.24
N ILE A 64 4.05 -5.75 15.11
CA ILE A 64 4.70 -6.43 16.23
C ILE A 64 5.76 -5.52 16.86
N VAL A 65 6.65 -4.93 16.06
CA VAL A 65 7.69 -4.01 16.57
C VAL A 65 7.07 -2.81 17.27
N SER A 66 6.03 -2.20 16.69
CA SER A 66 5.31 -1.09 17.29
C SER A 66 4.63 -1.47 18.61
N ASN A 67 4.04 -2.66 18.70
CA ASN A 67 3.40 -3.15 19.92
C ASN A 67 4.42 -3.61 20.98
N CYS A 68 5.58 -4.11 20.56
CA CYS A 68 6.65 -4.58 21.46
C CYS A 68 7.54 -3.44 21.99
N VAL A 69 7.80 -2.42 21.18
CA VAL A 69 8.69 -1.29 21.52
C VAL A 69 7.89 -0.05 21.93
N GLY A 70 6.69 0.13 21.39
CA GLY A 70 5.81 1.24 21.77
C GLY A 70 5.18 1.04 23.15
N THR A 71 4.29 1.95 23.50
CA THR A 71 3.70 2.07 24.85
C THR A 71 3.02 0.79 25.37
N GLY A 72 2.66 -0.17 24.50
CA GLY A 72 2.05 -1.48 24.83
C GLY A 72 0.64 -1.42 25.47
N ILE A 73 0.40 -0.42 26.31
CA ILE A 73 -0.75 -0.17 27.15
C ILE A 73 -1.31 1.20 26.78
N LYS A 74 -2.48 1.21 26.15
CA LYS A 74 -3.23 2.43 25.86
C LYS A 74 -4.57 2.40 26.60
N PRO A 75 -4.85 3.35 27.51
CA PRO A 75 -6.14 3.40 28.16
C PRO A 75 -7.23 3.71 27.13
N GLN A 76 -8.26 2.87 27.08
CA GLN A 76 -9.47 3.13 26.31
C GLN A 76 -10.62 3.43 27.26
N SER A 77 -10.99 4.71 27.35
CA SER A 77 -12.13 5.14 28.14
C SER A 77 -13.45 4.77 27.48
N LYS A 78 -14.34 4.14 28.25
CA LYS A 78 -15.71 3.77 27.84
C LYS A 78 -16.73 4.90 28.04
N ALA A 79 -16.27 6.11 28.37
CA ALA A 79 -17.15 7.26 28.56
C ALA A 79 -17.89 7.63 27.26
N LYS A 80 -19.18 7.97 27.37
CA LYS A 80 -20.02 8.34 26.23
C LYS A 80 -19.60 9.67 25.60
N ASP A 81 -19.19 10.63 26.43
CA ASP A 81 -18.75 11.96 25.97
C ASP A 81 -17.36 11.90 25.31
N ALA A 82 -17.26 12.47 24.11
CA ALA A 82 -16.01 12.53 23.36
C ALA A 82 -15.02 13.55 23.94
N GLU A 83 -15.50 14.69 24.44
CA GLU A 83 -14.61 15.71 25.02
C GLU A 83 -13.96 15.21 26.30
N PHE A 84 -14.73 14.56 27.17
CA PHE A 84 -14.21 13.91 28.36
C PHE A 84 -13.12 12.87 28.03
N ARG A 85 -13.34 12.01 27.02
CA ARG A 85 -12.33 11.02 26.61
C ARG A 85 -11.01 11.67 26.20
N LYS A 86 -11.09 12.80 25.49
CA LYS A 86 -9.90 13.57 25.09
C LYS A 86 -9.16 14.14 26.29
N LYS A 87 -9.88 14.76 27.24
CA LYS A 87 -9.29 15.30 28.48
C LYS A 87 -8.64 14.22 29.33
N LEU A 88 -9.30 13.07 29.48
CA LEU A 88 -8.77 11.94 30.22
C LEU A 88 -7.50 11.37 29.56
N GLN A 89 -7.49 11.26 28.23
CA GLN A 89 -6.31 10.80 27.51
C GLN A 89 -5.13 11.76 27.68
N GLN A 90 -5.37 13.07 27.73
CA GLN A 90 -4.32 14.05 28.02
C GLN A 90 -3.79 13.90 29.45
N LEU A 91 -4.68 13.72 30.42
CA LEU A 91 -4.31 13.55 31.83
C LEU A 91 -3.49 12.28 32.04
N TRP A 92 -3.82 11.20 31.33
CA TRP A 92 -3.00 9.99 31.31
C TRP A 92 -1.58 10.25 30.81
N LEU A 93 -1.42 10.93 29.67
CA LEU A 93 -0.09 11.23 29.12
C LEU A 93 0.75 12.07 30.06
N ASN A 94 0.14 13.06 30.74
CA ASN A 94 0.88 13.85 31.72
C ASN A 94 1.31 12.99 32.93
N TRP A 95 0.45 12.06 33.36
CA TRP A 95 0.78 11.17 34.47
C TRP A 95 1.87 10.15 34.11
N THR A 96 1.93 9.69 32.86
CA THR A 96 2.99 8.73 32.47
C THR A 96 4.39 9.31 32.63
N ASP A 97 4.54 10.63 32.49
CA ASP A 97 5.81 11.33 32.71
C ASP A 97 6.18 11.43 34.21
N GLU A 98 5.19 11.39 35.11
CA GLU A 98 5.37 11.50 36.57
C GLU A 98 5.30 10.13 37.29
N ALA A 99 5.07 9.03 36.55
CA ALA A 99 4.79 7.72 37.12
C ALA A 99 5.99 7.05 37.80
N ASP A 100 7.21 7.32 37.33
CA ASP A 100 8.44 6.81 37.94
C ASP A 100 8.88 7.67 39.13
N SER A 101 8.93 7.07 40.32
CA SER A 101 9.40 7.73 41.54
C SER A 101 10.85 8.20 41.46
N ASN A 102 11.65 7.58 40.59
CA ASN A 102 13.07 7.88 40.43
C ASN A 102 13.32 8.88 39.30
N GLY A 103 12.30 9.19 38.48
CA GLY A 103 12.38 10.11 37.35
C GLY A 103 13.39 9.69 36.28
N VAL A 104 13.67 8.39 36.16
CA VAL A 104 14.63 7.83 35.20
C VAL A 104 13.92 7.47 33.90
N ASN A 105 12.74 6.86 34.00
CA ASN A 105 11.92 6.44 32.86
C ASN A 105 10.49 7.01 32.97
N ASP A 106 9.73 6.96 31.87
CA ASP A 106 8.28 7.15 31.92
C ASP A 106 7.58 5.84 32.35
N PHE A 107 6.26 5.87 32.51
CA PHE A 107 5.45 4.66 32.80
C PHE A 107 5.70 3.50 31.81
N TYR A 108 6.11 3.78 30.58
CA TYR A 108 6.34 2.77 29.55
C TYR A 108 7.74 2.15 29.58
N GLY A 109 8.64 2.70 30.39
CA GLY A 109 9.94 2.14 30.72
C GLY A 109 10.06 1.54 32.13
N LEU A 110 8.98 1.52 32.92
CA LEU A 110 8.89 0.80 34.21
C LEU A 110 8.76 -0.71 34.00
#